data_AF-A0A8H9Z1U5-F1
#
_entry.id   AF-A0A8H9Z1U5-F1
#
_cell.length_a   1.000
_cell.length_b   1.000
_cell.length_c   1.000
_cell.angle_alpha   90.00
_cell.angle_beta   90.00
_cell.angle_gamma   90.00
#
_symmetry.space_group_name_H-M   'P 1'
#
loop_
_entity.id
_entity.type
_entity.pdbx_description
1 polymer ?
#
loop_
_entity_poly.entity_id
_entity_poly.type
_entity_poly.pdbx_seq_one_letter_code
_entity_poly.pdbx_strand_id
1 'polypeptide(L)'
;MTFFTCGKQPNLRHLFRVNSGVPIRDALEHASELLHCSKMLALDAAMDNSADRHAWAAHYLGEMAKAVVDDLANGVVEEGEGVGV
;
A
#
# COMPACT_ATOMS: atom_id res chain seq x y z
N MET A 1 -0.90 0.51 12.57
CA MET A 1 -2.31 0.59 12.13
C MET A 1 -2.30 0.23 10.66
N THR A 2 -2.66 -1.02 10.34
CA THR A 2 -2.56 -1.63 8.99
C THR A 2 -3.87 -2.40 8.79
N PHE A 3 -4.81 -1.79 8.07
CA PHE A 3 -6.22 -2.18 8.13
C PHE A 3 -6.62 -3.03 6.95
N PHE A 4 -6.47 -4.33 7.14
CA PHE A 4 -7.55 -5.32 7.11
C PHE A 4 -6.91 -6.65 6.73
N THR A 5 -6.69 -7.47 7.74
CA THR A 5 -6.47 -8.90 7.54
C THR A 5 -7.81 -9.51 7.17
N CYS A 6 -7.97 -9.88 5.91
CA CYS A 6 -9.12 -10.64 5.46
C CYS A 6 -8.84 -12.14 5.65
N GLY A 7 -9.81 -12.86 6.20
CA GLY A 7 -9.70 -14.29 6.52
C GLY A 7 -10.04 -14.61 7.97
N LYS A 8 -10.20 -15.90 8.27
CA LYS A 8 -10.33 -16.41 9.64
C LYS A 8 -8.99 -16.97 10.09
N GLN A 9 -8.64 -16.82 11.38
CA GLN A 9 -7.45 -17.44 11.93
C GLN A 9 -7.44 -18.95 11.60
N PRO A 10 -6.29 -19.52 11.19
CA PRO A 10 -4.95 -18.90 11.16
C PRO A 10 -4.61 -18.12 9.87
N ASN A 11 -5.48 -18.10 8.85
CA ASN A 11 -5.18 -17.61 7.50
C ASN A 11 -5.50 -16.13 7.28
N LEU A 12 -5.01 -15.26 8.16
CA LEU A 12 -5.12 -13.81 8.00
C LEU A 12 -4.25 -13.36 6.83
N ARG A 13 -4.83 -12.70 5.83
CA ARG A 13 -4.12 -12.13 4.68
C ARG A 13 -4.32 -10.64 4.59
N HIS A 14 -3.26 -9.89 4.31
CA HIS A 14 -3.36 -8.47 3.99
C HIS A 14 -4.14 -8.29 2.69
N LEU A 15 -5.14 -7.40 2.69
CA LEU A 15 -5.97 -7.12 1.50
C LEU A 15 -5.18 -6.48 0.35
N PHE A 16 -4.15 -5.71 0.67
CA PHE A 16 -3.31 -5.01 -0.30
C PHE A 16 -1.92 -5.64 -0.27
N ARG A 17 -1.75 -6.72 -1.03
CA ARG A 17 -0.46 -7.40 -1.21
C ARG A 17 -0.06 -7.32 -2.69
N VAL A 18 1.22 -7.07 -2.97
CA VAL A 18 1.74 -7.17 -4.32
C VAL A 18 1.74 -8.64 -4.72
N ASN A 19 1.23 -8.93 -5.92
CA ASN A 19 1.27 -10.31 -6.42
C ASN A 19 2.73 -10.70 -6.70
N SER A 20 3.10 -11.94 -6.35
CA SER A 20 4.42 -12.49 -6.64
C SER A 20 4.69 -12.45 -8.16
N GLY A 21 5.87 -11.99 -8.57
CA GLY A 21 6.25 -11.88 -9.97
C GLY A 21 5.98 -10.53 -10.62
N VAL A 22 5.44 -9.55 -9.88
CA VAL A 22 5.41 -8.15 -10.32
C VAL A 22 6.82 -7.55 -10.16
N PRO A 23 7.40 -6.94 -11.22
CA PRO A 23 8.69 -6.28 -11.10
C PRO A 23 8.66 -5.16 -10.05
N ILE A 24 9.71 -5.06 -9.25
CA ILE A 24 9.83 -4.06 -8.17
C ILE A 24 9.58 -2.64 -8.67
N ARG A 25 10.06 -2.32 -9.88
CA ARG A 25 9.90 -1.00 -10.48
C ARG A 25 8.43 -0.68 -10.75
N ASP A 26 7.71 -1.63 -11.31
CA ASP A 26 6.30 -1.45 -11.69
C ASP A 26 5.43 -1.35 -10.42
N ALA A 27 5.78 -2.09 -9.37
CA ALA A 27 5.13 -1.98 -8.06
C ALA A 27 5.39 -0.62 -7.38
N LEU A 28 6.63 -0.09 -7.45
CA LEU A 28 6.95 1.25 -6.94
C LEU A 28 6.29 2.37 -7.74
N GLU A 29 6.20 2.22 -9.06
CA GLU A 29 5.47 3.15 -9.92
C GLU A 29 4.00 3.21 -9.52
N HIS A 30 3.36 2.05 -9.32
CA HIS A 30 1.99 1.99 -8.86
C HIS A 30 1.79 2.59 -7.46
N ALA A 31 2.71 2.33 -6.52
CA ALA A 31 2.69 2.97 -5.20
C ALA A 31 2.79 4.50 -5.32
N SER A 32 3.61 5.00 -6.25
CA SER A 32 3.78 6.43 -6.51
C SER A 32 2.51 7.06 -7.07
N GLU A 33 1.81 6.40 -7.99
CA GLU A 33 0.51 6.86 -8.51
C GLU A 33 -0.55 6.95 -7.40
N LEU A 34 -0.64 5.92 -6.55
CA LEU A 34 -1.56 5.90 -5.41
C LEU A 34 -1.27 7.04 -4.42
N LEU A 35 0.01 7.26 -4.11
CA LEU A 35 0.47 8.38 -3.26
C LEU A 35 0.18 9.74 -3.87
N HIS A 36 0.34 9.89 -5.18
CA HIS A 36 0.03 11.13 -5.88
C HIS A 36 -1.46 11.48 -5.77
N CYS A 37 -2.34 10.52 -6.07
CA CYS A 37 -3.78 10.67 -5.93
C CYS A 37 -4.19 10.94 -4.47
N SER A 38 -3.60 10.21 -3.51
CA SER A 38 -3.81 10.42 -2.09
C SER A 38 -3.50 11.87 -1.68
N LYS A 39 -2.34 12.40 -2.12
CA LYS A 39 -1.91 13.76 -1.81
C LYS A 39 -2.83 14.82 -2.43
N MET A 40 -3.26 14.63 -3.67
CA MET A 40 -4.21 15.54 -4.32
C MET A 40 -5.52 15.61 -3.53
N LEU A 41 -6.10 14.46 -3.19
CA LEU A 41 -7.35 14.41 -2.43
C LEU A 41 -7.18 14.95 -1.00
N ALA A 42 -6.03 14.74 -0.37
CA ALA A 42 -5.72 15.32 0.94
C ALA A 42 -5.62 16.85 0.88
N LEU A 43 -5.02 17.40 -0.18
CA LEU A 43 -4.94 18.84 -0.42
C LEU A 43 -6.35 19.42 -0.61
N ASP A 44 -7.16 18.77 -1.45
CA ASP A 44 -8.54 19.20 -1.71
C ASP A 44 -9.39 19.14 -0.43
N ALA A 45 -9.22 18.10 0.39
CA ALA A 45 -9.87 17.98 1.69
C ALA A 45 -9.42 19.06 2.70
N ALA A 46 -8.16 19.50 2.63
CA ALA A 46 -7.63 20.54 3.49
C ALA A 46 -8.07 21.95 3.08
N MET A 47 -8.34 22.16 1.78
CA MET A 47 -8.70 23.47 1.23
C MET A 47 -10.21 23.74 1.20
N ASP A 48 -11.04 22.70 1.13
CA ASP A 48 -12.51 22.84 1.03
C ASP A 48 -13.22 22.11 2.19
N ASN A 49 -13.94 22.86 3.03
CA ASN A 49 -14.72 22.30 4.16
C ASN A 49 -15.89 21.39 3.72
N SER A 50 -16.20 21.28 2.43
CA SER A 50 -17.22 20.35 1.89
C SER A 50 -16.66 19.01 1.38
N ALA A 51 -15.35 18.80 1.57
CA ALA A 51 -14.57 17.70 1.01
C ALA A 51 -14.21 16.58 2.00
N ASP A 52 -15.01 16.36 3.05
CA ASP A 52 -14.85 15.20 3.95
C ASP A 52 -14.73 13.86 3.19
N ARG A 53 -15.42 13.75 2.05
CA ARG A 53 -15.35 12.58 1.15
C ARG A 53 -13.94 12.35 0.58
N HIS A 54 -13.18 13.42 0.33
CA HIS A 54 -11.83 13.35 -0.20
C HIS A 54 -10.82 12.96 0.88
N ALA A 55 -11.05 13.33 2.14
CA ALA A 55 -10.20 12.91 3.26
C ALA A 55 -10.16 11.38 3.41
N TRP A 56 -11.32 10.72 3.32
CA TRP A 56 -11.40 9.26 3.37
C TRP A 56 -10.74 8.61 2.16
N ALA A 57 -10.96 9.12 0.96
CA ALA A 57 -10.33 8.60 -0.26
C ALA A 57 -8.81 8.76 -0.21
N ALA A 58 -8.31 9.92 0.24
CA ALA A 58 -6.90 10.17 0.46
C ALA A 58 -6.30 9.18 1.46
N HIS A 59 -7.00 8.94 2.58
CA HIS A 59 -6.59 7.99 3.59
C HIS A 59 -6.47 6.56 3.04
N TYR A 60 -7.49 6.07 2.32
CA TYR A 60 -7.43 4.72 1.72
C TYR A 60 -6.31 4.58 0.69
N LEU A 61 -6.14 5.56 -0.20
CA LEU A 61 -5.07 5.52 -1.21
C LEU A 61 -3.68 5.55 -0.57
N GLY A 62 -3.50 6.33 0.50
CA GLY A 62 -2.24 6.38 1.25
C GLY A 62 -1.91 5.04 1.92
N GLU A 63 -2.91 4.39 2.53
CA GLU A 63 -2.73 3.08 3.15
C GLU A 63 -2.45 1.98 2.11
N MET A 64 -3.07 2.04 0.93
CA MET A 64 -2.76 1.12 -0.18
C MET A 64 -1.32 1.30 -0.69
N ALA A 65 -0.89 2.56 -0.89
CA ALA A 65 0.49 2.84 -1.31
C ALA A 65 1.51 2.34 -0.28
N LYS A 66 1.23 2.53 1.01
CA LYS A 66 2.05 2.01 2.10
C LYS A 66 2.13 0.49 2.09
N ALA A 67 1.01 -0.20 1.91
CA ALA A 67 0.99 -1.65 1.88
C ALA A 67 1.84 -2.22 0.72
N VAL A 68 1.83 -1.56 -0.44
CA VAL A 68 2.72 -1.91 -1.56
C VAL A 68 4.19 -1.74 -1.17
N VAL A 69 4.56 -0.61 -0.55
CA VAL A 69 5.94 -0.37 -0.09
C VAL A 69 6.38 -1.37 0.98
N ASP A 70 5.51 -1.69 1.94
CA ASP A 70 5.79 -2.65 3.02
C ASP A 70 5.97 -4.07 2.46
N ASP A 71 5.16 -4.50 1.48
CA ASP A 71 5.29 -5.81 0.84
C ASP A 71 6.56 -5.91 -0.01
N LEU A 72 6.95 -4.83 -0.70
CA LEU A 72 8.23 -4.74 -1.39
C LEU A 72 9.42 -4.79 -0.43
N ALA A 73 9.33 -4.07 0.71
CA ALA A 73 10.35 -4.08 1.75
C ALA A 73 10.53 -5.47 2.36
N ASN A 74 9.45 -6.20 2.61
CA ASN A 74 9.52 -7.58 3.08
C ASN A 74 10.08 -8.51 1.98
N GLY A 75 9.71 -8.30 0.72
CA GLY A 75 10.21 -9.09 -0.42
C GLY A 75 11.72 -8.96 -0.65
N VAL A 76 12.31 -7.76 -0.46
CA VAL A 76 13.78 -7.59 -0.54
C VAL A 76 14.54 -8.18 0.65
N VAL A 77 13.89 -8.36 1.80
CA VAL A 77 14.52 -8.98 2.97
C VAL A 77 14.61 -10.51 2.81
N GLU A 78 13.66 -11.13 2.12
CA GLU A 78 13.64 -12.58 1.85
C GLU A 78 14.65 -13.02 0.77
N GLU A 79 15.14 -12.13 -0.10
CA GLU A 79 16.25 -12.45 -1.03
C GLU A 79 17.63 -12.54 -0.33
N GLY A 80 17.68 -12.35 1.00
CA GLY A 80 18.89 -12.48 1.83
C GLY A 80 19.19 -13.89 2.37
N GLU A 81 18.27 -14.85 2.26
CA GLU A 81 18.49 -16.26 2.69
C GLU A 81 18.45 -17.22 1.49
N GLY A 82 19.37 -17.01 0.55
CA GLY A 82 19.69 -17.97 -0.50
C GLY A 82 21.00 -18.71 -0.21
N VAL A 83 20.88 -19.99 0.13
CA VAL A 83 21.85 -21.07 -0.18
C VAL A 83 23.09 -21.15 0.73
N GLY A 84 22.93 -21.87 1.85
CA GLY A 84 24.00 -22.65 2.46
C GLY A 84 23.97 -24.08 1.90
N VAL A 85 25.01 -24.44 1.17
CA VAL A 85 25.32 -25.78 0.64
C VAL A 85 25.53 -26.81 1.75
#